data_AF-A0A5C8SC99-F1
#
_entry.id   AF-A0A5C8SC99-F1
#
_cell.length_a   1.000
_cell.length_b   1.000
_cell.length_c   1.000
_cell.angle_alpha   90.00
_cell.angle_beta   90.00
_cell.angle_gamma   90.00
#
_symmetry.space_group_name_H-M   'P 1'
#
loop_
_entity.id
_entity.type
_entity.pdbx_description
1 polymer ?
#
loop_
_entity_poly.entity_id
_entity_poly.type
_entity_poly.pdbx_seq_one_letter_code
_entity_poly.pdbx_strand_id
1 'polypeptide(L)'
;MPAGLTATSSIPISAGSSRACASRSPAPDERLPEPSRVTIKPVFADATPLARLPDDQAFLADVLAGFVEPQKTLPAKYFYDAAGSDLFEQITVLPEYYPTRTELGILDARGAEISADLPRGAALVEFGSGSTVKVRRLLRHMSDLAAYVPVDVSETFLRSEAAALQTDYPNLRIAPIAADFTQPFALPADLGEAPRAGFFPGSTIGNFEPAEAARLLRQFGDVLGAGATLVVGVDLVKDAAVLEAAYDDAAGTTAAFNLNLLTRIDRELSGTFDASAFGHRAVFNRTASRIEMHLVSRANQTVTVAGHAFAFAEGETIHTENSYKYTIDGFRDLAEQAGWAAITVWTDPEALFSVHALRFG
;
A
#
# COMPACT_ATOMS: atom_id res chain seq x y z
N MET A 1 13.86 48.80 54.75
CA MET A 1 13.26 50.15 54.81
C MET A 1 13.37 50.79 53.44
N PRO A 2 12.27 51.15 52.78
CA PRO A 2 10.91 50.55 52.80
C PRO A 2 10.53 50.04 51.37
N ALA A 3 9.62 49.10 51.13
CA ALA A 3 8.31 48.73 51.69
C ALA A 3 7.12 49.59 51.18
N GLY A 4 6.10 48.88 50.68
CA GLY A 4 4.67 49.27 50.71
C GLY A 4 4.05 49.67 49.36
N LEU A 5 2.78 49.36 49.05
CA LEU A 5 1.72 48.72 49.82
C LEU A 5 0.58 48.27 48.85
N THR A 6 0.06 47.05 49.08
CA THR A 6 -1.34 46.56 49.07
C THR A 6 -2.49 47.35 48.41
N ALA A 7 -3.42 46.63 47.78
CA ALA A 7 -4.83 46.54 48.27
C ALA A 7 -5.62 45.38 47.63
N THR A 8 -5.99 44.43 48.49
CA THR A 8 -7.06 43.43 48.36
C THR A 8 -8.43 44.06 48.65
N SER A 9 -9.52 43.52 48.09
CA SER A 9 -10.83 43.61 48.74
C SER A 9 -11.74 42.46 48.32
N SER A 10 -12.31 41.80 49.32
CA SER A 10 -13.20 40.65 49.24
C SER A 10 -14.47 40.93 50.05
N ILE A 11 -15.63 40.70 49.42
CA ILE A 11 -16.96 40.25 49.94
C ILE A 11 -17.69 41.12 51.00
N PRO A 12 -19.04 41.20 50.97
CA PRO A 12 -19.84 40.28 51.78
C PRO A 12 -21.15 39.75 51.12
N ILE A 13 -21.67 38.69 51.74
CA ILE A 13 -22.87 37.88 51.47
C ILE A 13 -24.13 38.53 52.07
N SER A 14 -25.34 38.35 51.49
CA SER A 14 -26.57 38.04 52.25
C SER A 14 -27.79 37.66 51.37
N ALA A 15 -28.62 36.77 51.92
CA ALA A 15 -29.78 36.04 51.40
C ALA A 15 -31.07 36.84 51.15
N GLY A 16 -32.01 36.25 50.38
CA GLY A 16 -33.39 36.74 50.24
C GLY A 16 -34.35 35.85 49.41
N SER A 17 -34.92 34.83 50.07
CA SER A 17 -36.24 34.17 49.92
C SER A 17 -37.21 34.48 48.74
N SER A 18 -37.62 33.37 48.08
CA SER A 18 -38.94 32.93 47.56
C SER A 18 -39.93 33.87 46.83
N ARG A 19 -40.41 33.40 45.65
CA ARG A 19 -41.82 33.06 45.37
C ARG A 19 -41.96 32.36 44.00
N ALA A 20 -42.82 31.33 43.98
CA ALA A 20 -43.17 30.51 42.82
C ALA A 20 -44.14 31.21 41.87
N CYS A 21 -44.10 30.86 40.58
CA CYS A 21 -45.26 30.96 39.68
C CYS A 21 -45.15 29.98 38.49
N ALA A 22 -46.00 28.96 38.53
CA ALA A 22 -46.71 28.27 37.45
C ALA A 22 -46.07 28.05 36.05
N SER A 23 -45.80 26.76 35.77
CA SER A 23 -46.23 25.96 34.61
C SER A 23 -46.24 26.57 33.19
N ARG A 24 -45.40 26.02 32.30
CA ARG A 24 -45.79 25.60 30.94
C ARG A 24 -45.02 24.35 30.53
N SER A 25 -45.75 23.31 30.13
CA SER A 25 -45.22 22.08 29.53
C SER A 25 -44.54 22.36 28.19
N PRO A 26 -43.45 21.68 27.83
CA PRO A 26 -42.97 21.68 26.45
C PRO A 26 -43.78 20.69 25.60
N ALA A 27 -44.10 21.13 24.38
CA ALA A 27 -44.78 20.38 23.32
C ALA A 27 -43.86 19.28 22.71
N PRO A 28 -44.39 18.35 21.89
CA PRO A 28 -43.79 17.03 21.68
C PRO A 28 -42.72 17.00 20.60
N ASP A 29 -41.66 16.22 20.87
CA ASP A 29 -40.94 15.29 19.99
C ASP A 29 -41.00 15.56 18.47
N GLU A 30 -40.19 16.51 17.97
CA GLU A 30 -39.82 16.58 16.56
C GLU A 30 -38.77 15.51 16.26
N ARG A 31 -39.23 14.31 15.88
CA ARG A 31 -38.40 13.29 15.26
C ARG A 31 -37.90 13.79 13.91
N LEU A 32 -36.58 13.92 13.79
CA LEU A 32 -35.90 14.06 12.51
C LEU A 32 -36.29 12.89 11.60
N PRO A 33 -36.62 13.13 10.31
CA PRO A 33 -36.97 12.05 9.39
C PRO A 33 -35.75 11.17 9.12
N GLU A 34 -35.92 9.85 9.25
CA GLU A 34 -34.91 8.86 8.88
C GLU A 34 -34.57 8.99 7.38
N PRO A 35 -33.27 8.93 7.00
CA PRO A 35 -32.89 8.96 5.59
C PRO A 35 -33.40 7.68 4.91
N SER A 36 -34.25 7.87 3.91
CA SER A 36 -34.74 6.82 3.02
C SER A 36 -33.56 6.09 2.38
N ARG A 37 -33.43 4.78 2.66
CA ARG A 37 -32.47 3.89 1.99
C ARG A 37 -32.82 3.76 0.52
N VAL A 38 -32.28 4.66 -0.30
CA VAL A 38 -32.16 4.43 -1.75
C VAL A 38 -30.97 3.49 -1.93
N THR A 39 -31.25 2.20 -2.04
CA THR A 39 -30.25 1.21 -2.44
C THR A 39 -29.92 1.43 -3.91
N ILE A 40 -28.93 2.27 -4.20
CA ILE A 40 -28.32 2.33 -5.52
C ILE A 40 -27.50 1.05 -5.66
N LYS A 41 -27.97 0.12 -6.48
CA LYS A 41 -27.14 -1.00 -6.94
C LYS A 41 -26.16 -0.44 -7.98
N PRO A 42 -24.85 -0.38 -7.71
CA PRO A 42 -23.91 -0.01 -8.76
C PRO A 42 -23.96 -1.08 -9.86
N VAL A 43 -24.22 -0.64 -11.08
CA VAL A 43 -24.21 -1.47 -12.29
C VAL A 43 -22.79 -1.43 -12.84
N PHE A 44 -22.04 -2.52 -12.68
CA PHE A 44 -20.69 -2.67 -13.23
C PHE A 44 -20.76 -3.59 -14.46
N ALA A 45 -21.20 -3.06 -15.61
CA ALA A 45 -21.48 -3.88 -16.78
C ALA A 45 -20.30 -4.06 -17.76
N ASP A 46 -19.25 -3.22 -17.72
CA ASP A 46 -18.35 -3.11 -18.88
C ASP A 46 -16.85 -3.33 -18.63
N ALA A 47 -16.43 -3.84 -17.46
CA ALA A 47 -15.07 -4.33 -17.30
C ALA A 47 -15.02 -5.79 -17.77
N THR A 48 -14.48 -6.06 -18.96
CA THR A 48 -14.20 -7.44 -19.41
C THR A 48 -12.89 -7.89 -18.77
N PRO A 49 -12.89 -8.84 -17.81
CA PRO A 49 -11.66 -9.40 -17.30
C PRO A 49 -10.99 -10.20 -18.42
N LEU A 50 -9.68 -10.04 -18.62
CA LEU A 50 -8.90 -11.04 -19.35
C LEU A 50 -9.09 -12.39 -18.64
N ALA A 51 -9.28 -13.45 -19.42
CA ALA A 51 -9.65 -14.77 -18.92
C ALA A 51 -8.73 -15.20 -17.76
N ARG A 52 -9.33 -15.38 -16.57
CA ARG A 52 -8.67 -15.97 -15.40
C ARG A 52 -8.14 -17.35 -15.77
N LEU A 53 -6.81 -17.53 -15.79
CA LEU A 53 -6.27 -18.83 -15.43
C LEU A 53 -6.73 -19.11 -13.99
N PRO A 54 -7.13 -20.34 -13.63
CA PRO A 54 -7.38 -20.65 -12.23
C PRO A 54 -6.09 -20.29 -11.45
N ASP A 55 -6.20 -19.38 -10.47
CA ASP A 55 -5.06 -18.79 -9.74
C ASP A 55 -4.08 -19.88 -9.21
N ASP A 56 -4.64 -21.03 -8.84
CA ASP A 56 -3.95 -22.24 -8.41
C ASP A 56 -2.93 -22.79 -9.43
N GLN A 57 -3.18 -22.68 -10.75
CA GLN A 57 -2.28 -23.24 -11.76
C GLN A 57 -1.02 -22.41 -11.94
N ALA A 58 -1.15 -21.08 -11.92
CA ALA A 58 0.01 -20.19 -11.98
C ALA A 58 0.83 -20.29 -10.68
N PHE A 59 0.15 -20.32 -9.53
CA PHE A 59 0.81 -20.52 -8.25
C PHE A 59 1.56 -21.85 -8.16
N LEU A 60 0.94 -22.95 -8.57
CA LEU A 60 1.60 -24.24 -8.63
C LEU A 60 2.83 -24.22 -9.55
N ALA A 61 2.69 -23.65 -10.75
CA ALA A 61 3.80 -23.57 -11.71
C ALA A 61 5.01 -22.80 -11.13
N ASP A 62 4.76 -21.65 -10.50
CA ASP A 62 5.79 -20.82 -9.90
C ASP A 62 6.46 -21.53 -8.70
N VAL A 63 5.69 -22.26 -7.87
CA VAL A 63 6.23 -23.05 -6.74
C VAL A 63 7.11 -24.20 -7.25
N LEU A 64 6.63 -24.98 -8.22
CA LEU A 64 7.39 -26.11 -8.76
C LEU A 64 8.67 -25.64 -9.45
N ALA A 65 8.62 -24.56 -10.23
CA ALA A 65 9.79 -23.98 -10.87
C ALA A 65 10.78 -23.43 -9.85
N GLY A 66 10.30 -22.67 -8.86
CA GLY A 66 11.15 -22.06 -7.84
C GLY A 66 11.83 -23.06 -6.92
N PHE A 67 11.25 -24.24 -6.68
CA PHE A 67 11.82 -25.23 -5.75
C PHE A 67 12.83 -26.20 -6.38
N VAL A 68 12.93 -26.25 -7.71
CA VAL A 68 13.97 -27.04 -8.41
C VAL A 68 15.26 -26.26 -8.64
N GLU A 69 15.25 -24.94 -8.44
CA GLU A 69 16.44 -24.11 -8.58
C GLU A 69 17.48 -24.37 -7.47
N PRO A 70 18.79 -24.21 -7.76
CA PRO A 70 19.84 -24.34 -6.74
C PRO A 70 19.66 -23.38 -5.56
N GLN A 71 19.18 -22.16 -5.84
CA GLN A 71 18.67 -21.23 -4.84
C GLN A 71 17.15 -21.24 -4.97
N LYS A 72 16.47 -21.91 -4.05
CA LYS A 72 15.01 -21.97 -4.07
C LYS A 72 14.42 -20.57 -3.94
N THR A 73 13.34 -20.30 -4.65
CA THR A 73 12.69 -18.98 -4.68
C THR A 73 11.17 -19.10 -4.74
N LEU A 74 10.47 -18.09 -4.22
CA LEU A 74 9.04 -17.89 -4.41
C LEU A 74 8.75 -16.41 -4.73
N PRO A 75 7.89 -16.11 -5.71
CA PRO A 75 7.51 -14.73 -6.00
C PRO A 75 6.73 -14.06 -4.85
N ALA A 76 7.12 -12.83 -4.49
CA ALA A 76 6.51 -12.05 -3.41
C ALA A 76 5.01 -11.75 -3.62
N LYS A 77 4.51 -11.77 -4.87
CA LYS A 77 3.07 -11.58 -5.15
C LYS A 77 2.19 -12.61 -4.42
N TYR A 78 2.74 -13.76 -4.04
CA TYR A 78 1.98 -14.80 -3.33
C TYR A 78 1.81 -14.56 -1.83
N PHE A 79 2.45 -13.54 -1.25
CA PHE A 79 2.19 -13.15 0.13
C PHE A 79 0.75 -12.68 0.34
N TYR A 80 0.15 -12.05 -0.66
CA TYR A 80 -1.08 -11.27 -0.51
C TYR A 80 -2.36 -12.10 -0.72
N ASP A 81 -2.43 -13.26 -0.07
CA ASP A 81 -3.74 -13.84 0.24
C ASP A 81 -4.44 -13.01 1.34
N ALA A 82 -5.66 -13.40 1.75
CA ALA A 82 -6.38 -12.64 2.78
C ALA A 82 -5.58 -12.51 4.09
N ALA A 83 -4.99 -13.60 4.59
CA ALA A 83 -4.24 -13.60 5.83
C ALA A 83 -2.93 -12.80 5.73
N GLY A 84 -2.21 -12.92 4.61
CA GLY A 84 -0.99 -12.16 4.39
C GLY A 84 -1.24 -10.68 4.18
N SER A 85 -2.37 -10.30 3.56
CA SER A 85 -2.79 -8.89 3.48
C SER A 85 -3.05 -8.30 4.87
N ASP A 86 -3.75 -9.04 5.74
CA ASP A 86 -3.98 -8.62 7.14
C ASP A 86 -2.68 -8.51 7.95
N LEU A 87 -1.72 -9.41 7.71
CA LEU A 87 -0.39 -9.35 8.32
C LEU A 87 0.40 -8.14 7.80
N PHE A 88 0.32 -7.83 6.51
CA PHE A 88 0.98 -6.66 5.94
C PHE A 88 0.40 -5.36 6.53
N GLU A 89 -0.92 -5.24 6.69
CA GLU A 89 -1.52 -4.08 7.36
C GLU A 89 -0.99 -3.91 8.80
N GLN A 90 -0.77 -5.01 9.53
CA GLN A 90 -0.11 -4.96 10.84
C GLN A 90 1.34 -4.52 10.75
N ILE A 91 2.09 -4.98 9.74
CA ILE A 91 3.48 -4.53 9.49
C ILE A 91 3.50 -3.01 9.32
N THR A 92 2.54 -2.44 8.59
CA THR A 92 2.55 -1.00 8.28
C THR A 92 2.51 -0.06 9.49
N VAL A 93 2.09 -0.57 10.66
CA VAL A 93 1.99 0.20 11.91
C VAL A 93 3.07 -0.15 12.94
N LEU A 94 4.00 -1.05 12.62
CA LEU A 94 5.10 -1.42 13.50
C LEU A 94 6.07 -0.24 13.71
N PRO A 95 6.67 -0.12 14.91
CA PRO A 95 7.63 0.94 15.18
C PRO A 95 8.89 0.82 14.31
N GLU A 96 9.32 -0.39 13.95
CA GLU A 96 10.46 -0.63 13.07
C GLU A 96 10.16 -0.32 11.60
N TYR A 97 8.93 -0.58 11.13
CA TYR A 97 8.53 -0.38 9.74
C TYR A 97 8.20 1.09 9.41
N TYR A 98 9.26 1.88 9.18
CA TYR A 98 9.13 3.29 8.83
C TYR A 98 8.51 3.63 7.46
N PRO A 99 8.54 2.79 6.41
CA PRO A 99 8.14 3.23 5.06
C PRO A 99 6.73 3.82 4.99
N THR A 100 5.74 3.17 5.59
CA THR A 100 4.36 3.65 5.51
C THR A 100 4.18 4.99 6.22
N ARG A 101 4.67 5.14 7.46
CA ARG A 101 4.51 6.39 8.22
C ARG A 101 5.28 7.56 7.59
N THR A 102 6.45 7.30 7.03
CA THR A 102 7.29 8.34 6.40
C THR A 102 6.66 8.81 5.10
N GLU A 103 6.21 7.89 4.24
CA GLU A 103 5.48 8.24 3.01
C GLU A 103 4.18 8.99 3.31
N LEU A 104 3.39 8.56 4.30
CA LEU A 104 2.19 9.29 4.71
C LEU A 104 2.52 10.70 5.20
N GLY A 105 3.61 10.88 5.95
CA GLY A 105 4.09 12.20 6.37
C GLY A 105 4.44 13.11 5.19
N ILE A 106 5.05 12.56 4.14
CA ILE A 106 5.34 13.30 2.90
C ILE A 106 4.03 13.69 2.20
N LEU A 107 3.10 12.75 2.03
CA LEU A 107 1.80 13.01 1.38
C LEU A 107 0.99 14.06 2.15
N ASP A 108 0.97 14.01 3.48
CA ASP A 108 0.28 14.98 4.33
C ASP A 108 0.95 16.38 4.25
N ALA A 109 2.28 16.45 4.21
CA ALA A 109 3.01 17.73 4.19
C ALA A 109 3.08 18.37 2.80
N ARG A 110 3.12 17.57 1.73
CA ARG A 110 3.40 18.00 0.36
C ARG A 110 2.25 17.76 -0.61
N GLY A 111 1.11 17.25 -0.15
CA GLY A 111 -0.02 16.88 -1.02
C GLY A 111 -0.50 18.00 -1.95
N ALA A 112 -0.44 19.27 -1.52
CA ALA A 112 -0.75 20.40 -2.39
C ALA A 112 0.27 20.61 -3.52
N GLU A 113 1.56 20.42 -3.24
CA GLU A 113 2.64 20.50 -4.25
C GLU A 113 2.55 19.31 -5.21
N ILE A 114 2.35 18.10 -4.68
CA ILE A 114 2.17 16.87 -5.47
C ILE A 114 0.98 17.01 -6.42
N SER A 115 -0.17 17.48 -5.91
CA SER A 115 -1.37 17.72 -6.71
C SER A 115 -1.14 18.75 -7.82
N ALA A 116 -0.31 19.78 -7.56
CA ALA A 116 0.01 20.80 -8.57
C ALA A 116 0.85 20.27 -9.74
N ASP A 117 1.64 19.20 -9.53
CA ASP A 117 2.40 18.53 -10.60
C ASP A 117 1.55 17.53 -11.41
N LEU A 118 0.36 17.18 -10.92
CA LEU A 118 -0.62 16.33 -11.62
C LEU A 118 -1.49 17.16 -12.59
N PRO A 119 -1.92 16.57 -13.72
CA PRO A 119 -2.87 17.25 -14.62
C PRO A 119 -4.20 17.54 -13.94
N ARG A 120 -4.75 18.73 -14.16
CA ARG A 120 -6.11 19.08 -13.71
C ARG A 120 -7.14 18.21 -14.44
N GLY A 121 -8.20 17.78 -13.75
CA GLY A 121 -9.21 16.93 -14.38
C GLY A 121 -8.73 15.51 -14.65
N ALA A 122 -7.65 15.06 -14.01
CA ALA A 122 -7.07 13.76 -14.33
C ALA A 122 -7.96 12.57 -13.95
N ALA A 123 -7.79 11.46 -14.67
CA ALA A 123 -8.06 10.13 -14.15
C ALA A 123 -6.78 9.63 -13.46
N LEU A 124 -6.83 9.46 -12.13
CA LEU A 124 -5.72 8.96 -11.32
C LEU A 124 -5.79 7.43 -11.26
N VAL A 125 -4.82 6.77 -11.88
CA VAL A 125 -4.65 5.31 -11.85
C VAL A 125 -3.68 4.97 -10.73
N GLU A 126 -4.12 4.17 -9.76
CA GLU A 126 -3.24 3.67 -8.70
C GLU A 126 -2.88 2.22 -8.94
N PHE A 127 -1.58 1.95 -9.13
CA PHE A 127 -1.08 0.61 -9.39
C PHE A 127 -0.78 -0.10 -8.07
N GLY A 128 -1.36 -1.28 -7.82
CA GLY A 128 -1.21 -1.98 -6.55
C GLY A 128 -1.83 -1.18 -5.39
N SER A 129 -3.11 -0.84 -5.52
CA SER A 129 -3.76 0.13 -4.63
C SER A 129 -3.84 -0.30 -3.16
N GLY A 130 -3.89 -1.61 -2.89
CA GLY A 130 -4.01 -2.12 -1.52
C GLY A 130 -5.03 -1.34 -0.69
N SER A 131 -4.62 -0.95 0.51
CA SER A 131 -5.41 -0.12 1.44
C SER A 131 -5.48 1.34 0.97
N THR A 132 -6.66 1.96 0.98
CA THR A 132 -6.89 3.33 0.49
C THR A 132 -6.29 4.44 1.34
N VAL A 133 -5.55 4.10 2.41
CA VAL A 133 -5.01 5.07 3.38
C VAL A 133 -4.14 6.14 2.73
N LYS A 134 -3.31 5.76 1.75
CA LYS A 134 -2.34 6.66 1.09
C LYS A 134 -3.04 7.57 0.10
N VAL A 135 -3.86 7.02 -0.80
CA VAL A 135 -4.58 7.83 -1.79
C VAL A 135 -5.53 8.83 -1.14
N ARG A 136 -6.14 8.48 0.00
CA ARG A 136 -6.97 9.42 0.78
C ARG A 136 -6.22 10.67 1.22
N ARG A 137 -4.89 10.62 1.39
CA ARG A 137 -4.09 11.82 1.66
C ARG A 137 -4.02 12.72 0.44
N LEU A 138 -3.74 12.13 -0.72
CA LEU A 138 -3.64 12.87 -1.97
C LEU A 138 -4.99 13.44 -2.43
N LEU A 139 -6.08 12.68 -2.31
CA LEU A 139 -7.44 13.09 -2.72
C LEU A 139 -7.92 14.37 -2.01
N ARG A 140 -7.43 14.67 -0.80
CA ARG A 140 -7.75 15.93 -0.09
C ARG A 140 -7.28 17.17 -0.85
N HIS A 141 -6.35 17.01 -1.77
CA HIS A 141 -5.75 18.08 -2.56
C HIS A 141 -6.17 18.05 -4.03
N MET A 142 -7.02 17.10 -4.45
CA MET A 142 -7.43 16.88 -5.84
C MET A 142 -8.94 17.05 -6.02
N SER A 143 -9.45 18.24 -5.77
CA SER A 143 -10.90 18.50 -5.83
C SER A 143 -11.51 18.43 -7.24
N ASP A 144 -10.69 18.52 -8.28
CA ASP A 144 -11.10 18.49 -9.69
C ASP A 144 -10.76 17.16 -10.39
N LEU A 145 -10.51 16.09 -9.64
CA LEU A 145 -10.21 14.76 -10.21
C LEU A 145 -11.43 14.20 -10.98
N ALA A 146 -11.22 13.76 -12.21
CA ALA A 146 -12.29 13.20 -13.04
C ALA A 146 -12.65 11.76 -12.64
N ALA A 147 -11.64 10.96 -12.29
CA ALA A 147 -11.83 9.59 -11.82
C ALA A 147 -10.65 9.11 -10.97
N TYR A 148 -10.93 8.16 -10.08
CA TYR A 148 -9.94 7.34 -9.41
C TYR A 148 -10.09 5.89 -9.85
N VAL A 149 -8.99 5.28 -10.29
CA VAL A 149 -8.93 3.95 -10.91
C VAL A 149 -7.94 3.09 -10.12
N PRO A 150 -8.37 2.47 -9.01
CA PRO A 150 -7.51 1.55 -8.27
C PRO A 150 -7.33 0.24 -9.03
N VAL A 151 -6.08 -0.22 -9.13
CA VAL A 151 -5.69 -1.47 -9.81
C VAL A 151 -5.03 -2.39 -8.79
N ASP A 152 -5.54 -3.61 -8.62
CA ASP A 152 -4.97 -4.59 -7.70
C ASP A 152 -5.29 -6.03 -8.14
N VAL A 153 -4.47 -7.00 -7.73
CA VAL A 153 -4.71 -8.43 -7.99
C VAL A 153 -5.80 -9.01 -7.08
N SER A 154 -5.96 -8.46 -5.86
CA SER A 154 -6.93 -8.94 -4.88
C SER A 154 -8.32 -8.34 -5.12
N GLU A 155 -9.11 -8.96 -6.02
CA GLU A 155 -10.43 -8.43 -6.41
C GLU A 155 -11.36 -8.16 -5.22
N THR A 156 -11.45 -9.09 -4.27
CA THR A 156 -12.37 -8.96 -3.13
C THR A 156 -12.00 -7.76 -2.25
N PHE A 157 -10.72 -7.62 -1.93
CA PHE A 157 -10.21 -6.53 -1.11
C PHE A 157 -10.32 -5.17 -1.82
N LEU A 158 -9.96 -5.14 -3.12
CA LEU A 158 -10.11 -3.98 -3.98
C LEU A 158 -11.55 -3.46 -4.01
N ARG A 159 -12.52 -4.37 -4.17
CA ARG A 159 -13.94 -4.00 -4.22
C ARG A 159 -14.44 -3.46 -2.88
N SER A 160 -14.01 -4.01 -1.74
CA SER A 160 -14.39 -3.48 -0.43
C SER A 160 -13.82 -2.09 -0.19
N GLU A 161 -12.54 -1.89 -0.51
CA GLU A 161 -11.86 -0.59 -0.34
C GLU A 161 -12.47 0.48 -1.26
N ALA A 162 -12.76 0.15 -2.52
CA ALA A 162 -13.42 1.05 -3.45
C ALA A 162 -14.83 1.44 -2.99
N ALA A 163 -15.61 0.50 -2.43
CA ALA A 163 -16.95 0.79 -1.91
C ALA A 163 -16.92 1.68 -0.66
N ALA A 164 -15.97 1.44 0.24
CA ALA A 164 -15.74 2.31 1.40
C ALA A 164 -15.34 3.73 0.95
N LEU A 165 -14.40 3.83 0.00
CA LEU A 165 -13.97 5.12 -0.54
C LEU A 165 -15.10 5.86 -1.27
N GLN A 166 -15.98 5.15 -1.98
CA GLN A 166 -17.13 5.76 -2.67
C GLN A 166 -18.11 6.41 -1.69
N THR A 167 -18.23 5.88 -0.48
CA THR A 167 -19.07 6.46 0.59
C THR A 167 -18.51 7.81 1.04
N ASP A 168 -17.19 7.94 1.11
CA ASP A 168 -16.50 9.16 1.55
C ASP A 168 -16.38 10.21 0.44
N TYR A 169 -16.36 9.77 -0.82
CA TYR A 169 -16.26 10.63 -2.01
C TYR A 169 -17.42 10.36 -2.99
N PRO A 170 -18.68 10.70 -2.64
CA PRO A 170 -19.87 10.30 -3.41
C PRO A 170 -19.93 10.88 -4.82
N ASN A 171 -19.20 11.95 -5.10
CA ASN A 171 -19.16 12.60 -6.42
C ASN A 171 -17.93 12.18 -7.24
N LEU A 172 -16.95 11.50 -6.64
CA LEU A 172 -15.80 10.99 -7.36
C LEU A 172 -16.19 9.69 -8.05
N ARG A 173 -15.91 9.61 -9.35
CA ARG A 173 -16.01 8.36 -10.09
C ARG A 173 -14.89 7.42 -9.64
N ILE A 174 -15.24 6.29 -9.03
CA ILE A 174 -14.29 5.25 -8.64
C ILE A 174 -14.51 4.00 -9.51
N ALA A 175 -13.49 3.61 -10.27
CA ALA A 175 -13.57 2.51 -11.24
C ALA A 175 -12.49 1.46 -10.96
N PRO A 176 -12.72 0.50 -10.03
CA PRO A 176 -11.73 -0.50 -9.67
C PRO A 176 -11.47 -1.51 -10.80
N ILE A 177 -10.20 -1.89 -10.99
CA ILE A 177 -9.75 -2.90 -11.96
C ILE A 177 -9.01 -4.02 -11.23
N ALA A 178 -9.57 -5.23 -11.26
CA ALA A 178 -8.86 -6.41 -10.79
C ALA A 178 -7.88 -6.90 -11.87
N ALA A 179 -6.59 -6.59 -11.73
CA ALA A 179 -5.56 -6.94 -12.70
C ALA A 179 -4.17 -7.04 -12.06
N ASP A 180 -3.32 -7.87 -12.67
CA ASP A 180 -1.88 -7.84 -12.43
C ASP A 180 -1.29 -6.62 -13.14
N PHE A 181 -0.94 -5.59 -12.37
CA PHE A 181 -0.38 -4.35 -12.89
C PHE A 181 1.00 -4.53 -13.54
N THR A 182 1.63 -5.72 -13.43
CA THR A 182 2.88 -6.07 -14.12
C THR A 182 2.68 -6.61 -15.53
N GLN A 183 1.41 -6.77 -15.93
CA GLN A 183 0.96 -7.21 -17.25
C GLN A 183 0.09 -6.14 -17.92
N PRO A 184 0.01 -6.10 -19.26
CA PRO A 184 -0.86 -5.16 -19.96
C PRO A 184 -2.33 -5.28 -19.51
N PHE A 185 -2.96 -4.15 -19.22
CA PHE A 185 -4.39 -4.06 -18.93
C PHE A 185 -4.99 -2.79 -19.56
N ALA A 186 -6.31 -2.77 -19.72
CA ALA A 186 -7.02 -1.65 -20.33
C ALA A 186 -7.74 -0.80 -19.28
N LEU A 187 -7.65 0.52 -19.42
CA LEU A 187 -8.45 1.46 -18.62
C LEU A 187 -9.90 1.52 -19.15
N PRO A 188 -10.89 1.87 -18.31
CA PRO A 188 -12.28 2.01 -18.74
C PRO A 188 -12.44 2.99 -19.91
N ALA A 189 -13.14 2.57 -20.97
CA ALA A 189 -13.30 3.35 -22.19
C ALA A 189 -14.07 4.67 -21.96
N ASP A 190 -14.90 4.71 -20.93
CA ASP A 190 -15.72 5.86 -20.55
C ASP A 190 -15.01 6.86 -19.63
N LEU A 191 -13.68 6.74 -19.46
CA LEU A 191 -12.83 7.82 -18.95
C LEU A 191 -12.67 8.98 -19.95
N GLY A 192 -13.03 8.75 -21.22
CA GLY A 192 -13.00 9.78 -22.27
C GLY A 192 -11.59 10.33 -22.51
N GLU A 193 -11.50 11.65 -22.70
CA GLU A 193 -10.25 12.37 -22.95
C GLU A 193 -9.61 12.95 -21.67
N ALA A 194 -10.03 12.47 -20.48
CA ALA A 194 -9.42 12.93 -19.23
C ALA A 194 -7.90 12.65 -19.27
N PRO A 195 -7.06 13.65 -18.90
CA PRO A 195 -5.63 13.42 -18.82
C PRO A 195 -5.35 12.34 -17.77
N ARG A 196 -4.30 11.54 -17.99
CA ARG A 196 -4.00 10.39 -17.13
C ARG A 196 -2.86 10.73 -16.18
N ALA A 197 -3.03 10.30 -14.95
CA ALA A 197 -2.01 10.38 -13.91
C ALA A 197 -1.83 9.00 -13.28
N GLY A 198 -0.61 8.67 -12.89
CA GLY A 198 -0.29 7.46 -12.14
C GLY A 198 0.01 7.77 -10.68
N PHE A 199 -0.34 6.83 -9.80
CA PHE A 199 0.11 6.79 -8.42
C PHE A 199 0.64 5.39 -8.11
N PHE A 200 1.88 5.31 -7.62
CA PHE A 200 2.50 4.03 -7.24
C PHE A 200 3.25 4.18 -5.92
N PRO A 201 2.53 4.15 -4.79
CA PRO A 201 3.13 4.38 -3.47
C PRO A 201 3.77 3.12 -2.88
N GLY A 202 4.42 3.29 -1.73
CA GLY A 202 4.83 2.21 -0.84
C GLY A 202 6.17 1.56 -1.17
N SER A 203 6.88 2.07 -2.17
CA SER A 203 8.13 1.48 -2.64
C SER A 203 7.97 0.04 -3.12
N THR A 204 6.77 -0.35 -3.56
CA THR A 204 6.51 -1.65 -4.21
C THR A 204 7.35 -1.83 -5.48
N ILE A 205 7.77 -0.73 -6.13
CA ILE A 205 8.75 -0.77 -7.22
C ILE A 205 10.07 -1.44 -6.81
N GLY A 206 10.40 -1.40 -5.51
CA GLY A 206 11.57 -2.05 -4.93
C GLY A 206 11.47 -3.57 -4.93
N ASN A 207 10.29 -4.16 -5.16
CA ASN A 207 10.14 -5.61 -5.15
C ASN A 207 10.61 -6.29 -6.43
N PHE A 208 11.00 -5.51 -7.43
CA PHE A 208 11.41 -5.95 -8.75
C PHE A 208 12.92 -5.78 -8.93
N GLU A 209 13.54 -6.70 -9.67
CA GLU A 209 14.91 -6.50 -10.13
C GLU A 209 15.01 -5.20 -10.97
N PRO A 210 16.15 -4.50 -11.04
CA PRO A 210 16.22 -3.18 -11.68
C PRO A 210 15.73 -3.15 -13.14
N ALA A 211 16.01 -4.21 -13.91
CA ALA A 211 15.51 -4.34 -15.28
C ALA A 211 13.99 -4.55 -15.35
N GLU A 212 13.43 -5.27 -14.37
CA GLU A 212 11.98 -5.48 -14.26
C GLU A 212 11.26 -4.22 -13.79
N ALA A 213 11.85 -3.47 -12.85
CA ALA A 213 11.36 -2.17 -12.41
C ALA A 213 11.33 -1.16 -13.58
N ALA A 214 12.38 -1.11 -14.41
CA ALA A 214 12.39 -0.28 -15.61
C ALA A 214 11.30 -0.69 -16.62
N ARG A 215 11.13 -2.01 -16.86
CA ARG A 215 10.04 -2.53 -17.70
C ARG A 215 8.67 -2.15 -17.15
N LEU A 216 8.50 -2.22 -15.82
CA LEU A 216 7.24 -1.90 -15.15
C LEU A 216 6.90 -0.41 -15.29
N LEU A 217 7.87 0.47 -15.04
CA LEU A 217 7.67 1.91 -15.27
C LEU A 217 7.34 2.20 -16.73
N ARG A 218 8.00 1.55 -17.69
CA ARG A 218 7.67 1.71 -19.10
C ARG A 218 6.22 1.28 -19.39
N GLN A 219 5.79 0.15 -18.83
CA GLN A 219 4.41 -0.31 -18.97
C GLN A 219 3.41 0.69 -18.38
N PHE A 220 3.70 1.31 -17.24
CA PHE A 220 2.85 2.37 -16.70
C PHE A 220 2.74 3.54 -17.68
N GLY A 221 3.84 3.89 -18.35
CA GLY A 221 3.84 4.89 -19.41
C GLY A 221 2.96 4.50 -20.59
N ASP A 222 3.01 3.24 -21.03
CA ASP A 222 2.18 2.72 -22.11
C ASP A 222 0.67 2.72 -21.74
N VAL A 223 0.33 2.43 -20.48
CA VAL A 223 -1.06 2.48 -19.96
C VAL A 223 -1.55 3.93 -19.85
N LEU A 224 -0.74 4.82 -19.28
CA LEU A 224 -1.11 6.21 -19.01
C LEU A 224 -1.01 7.09 -20.26
N GLY A 225 -0.18 6.74 -21.24
CA GLY A 225 0.02 7.51 -22.46
C GLY A 225 0.96 8.71 -22.29
N ALA A 226 1.40 9.26 -23.42
CA ALA A 226 2.34 10.37 -23.50
C ALA A 226 1.83 11.63 -22.77
N GLY A 227 2.74 12.31 -22.07
CA GLY A 227 2.45 13.51 -21.28
C GLY A 227 1.90 13.24 -19.88
N ALA A 228 1.66 11.97 -19.52
CA ALA A 228 1.17 11.60 -18.19
C ALA A 228 2.19 11.95 -17.08
N THR A 229 1.67 12.25 -15.89
CA THR A 229 2.49 12.38 -14.68
C THR A 229 2.32 11.13 -13.81
N LEU A 230 3.42 10.53 -13.33
CA LEU A 230 3.43 9.46 -12.33
C LEU A 230 3.98 9.99 -11.01
N VAL A 231 3.22 9.79 -9.93
CA VAL A 231 3.68 9.99 -8.56
C VAL A 231 4.08 8.63 -8.00
N VAL A 232 5.36 8.43 -7.68
CA VAL A 232 5.89 7.13 -7.24
C VAL A 232 6.67 7.28 -5.94
N GLY A 233 6.37 6.42 -4.96
CA GLY A 233 7.07 6.34 -3.70
C GLY A 233 8.22 5.34 -3.76
N VAL A 234 9.38 5.72 -3.22
CA VAL A 234 10.61 4.91 -3.24
C VAL A 234 11.34 5.04 -1.92
N ASP A 235 11.69 3.89 -1.35
CA ASP A 235 12.45 3.78 -0.11
C ASP A 235 13.96 4.00 -0.37
N LEU A 236 14.57 4.89 0.41
CA LEU A 236 15.93 5.34 0.14
C LEU A 236 16.99 4.43 0.78
N VAL A 237 18.20 4.43 0.24
CA VAL A 237 19.35 3.78 0.91
C VAL A 237 19.65 4.49 2.24
N LYS A 238 19.84 3.71 3.29
CA LYS A 238 20.14 4.19 4.65
C LYS A 238 20.90 3.14 5.45
N ASP A 239 21.05 3.37 6.76
CA ASP A 239 21.71 2.42 7.64
C ASP A 239 21.08 1.02 7.57
N ALA A 240 21.93 0.00 7.51
CA ALA A 240 21.48 -1.38 7.31
C ALA A 240 20.72 -1.91 8.52
N ALA A 241 21.04 -1.50 9.75
CA ALA A 241 20.32 -1.97 10.93
C ALA A 241 18.88 -1.43 10.95
N VAL A 242 18.68 -0.19 10.45
CA VAL A 242 17.32 0.37 10.26
C VAL A 242 16.56 -0.40 9.20
N LEU A 243 17.21 -0.74 8.09
CA LEU A 243 16.60 -1.52 7.02
C LEU A 243 16.27 -2.94 7.47
N GLU A 244 17.20 -3.64 8.12
CA GLU A 244 17.00 -5.01 8.59
C GLU A 244 15.91 -5.07 9.67
N ALA A 245 15.92 -4.14 10.64
CA ALA A 245 14.89 -4.08 11.68
C ALA A 245 13.48 -3.85 11.11
N ALA A 246 13.35 -3.08 10.02
CA ALA A 246 12.05 -2.89 9.37
C ALA A 246 11.47 -4.20 8.79
N TYR A 247 12.32 -5.18 8.45
CA TYR A 247 11.89 -6.46 7.87
C TYR A 247 12.05 -7.66 8.82
N ASP A 248 12.60 -7.45 10.02
CA ASP A 248 12.78 -8.44 11.09
C ASP A 248 12.39 -7.81 12.43
N ASP A 249 11.12 -7.41 12.51
CA ASP A 249 10.57 -6.72 13.67
C ASP A 249 10.55 -7.59 14.93
N ALA A 250 10.66 -6.95 16.11
CA ALA A 250 10.74 -7.67 17.38
C ALA A 250 9.42 -8.40 17.76
N ALA A 251 8.29 -8.01 17.15
CA ALA A 251 7.00 -8.66 17.37
C ALA A 251 6.85 -9.97 16.56
N GLY A 252 7.73 -10.22 15.58
CA GLY A 252 7.69 -11.38 14.71
C GLY A 252 6.56 -11.33 13.68
N THR A 253 5.96 -10.16 13.43
CA THR A 253 4.85 -10.02 12.49
C THR A 253 5.33 -10.22 11.05
N THR A 254 6.49 -9.68 10.68
CA THR A 254 7.10 -9.89 9.35
C THR A 254 7.56 -11.34 9.17
N ALA A 255 8.00 -12.00 10.24
CA ALA A 255 8.28 -13.43 10.23
C ALA A 255 7.01 -14.26 9.94
N ALA A 256 5.89 -13.94 10.59
CA ALA A 256 4.60 -14.57 10.33
C ALA A 256 4.11 -14.31 8.90
N PHE A 257 4.27 -13.08 8.40
CA PHE A 257 3.97 -12.72 7.01
C PHE A 257 4.79 -13.55 6.02
N ASN A 258 6.08 -13.73 6.26
CA ASN A 258 6.94 -14.54 5.40
C ASN A 258 6.53 -16.03 5.41
N LEU A 259 6.32 -16.58 6.62
CA LEU A 259 5.92 -17.98 6.82
C LEU A 259 4.53 -18.29 6.27
N ASN A 260 3.65 -17.30 6.12
CA ASN A 260 2.32 -17.48 5.54
C ASN A 260 2.36 -18.09 4.12
N LEU A 261 3.44 -17.89 3.35
CA LEU A 261 3.62 -18.57 2.06
C LEU A 261 3.55 -20.09 2.19
N LEU A 262 4.17 -20.65 3.23
CA LEU A 262 4.16 -22.10 3.46
C LEU A 262 2.75 -22.59 3.79
N THR A 263 2.05 -21.87 4.68
CA THR A 263 0.65 -22.13 5.02
C THR A 263 -0.26 -22.07 3.80
N ARG A 264 -0.01 -21.12 2.89
CA ARG A 264 -0.75 -20.99 1.63
C ARG A 264 -0.49 -22.17 0.70
N ILE A 265 0.78 -22.59 0.54
CA ILE A 265 1.14 -23.77 -0.27
C ILE A 265 0.45 -25.03 0.28
N ASP A 266 0.43 -25.21 1.60
CA ASP A 266 -0.26 -26.34 2.24
C ASP A 266 -1.75 -26.35 1.92
N ARG A 267 -2.41 -25.19 2.08
CA ARG A 267 -3.85 -25.01 1.86
C ARG A 267 -4.25 -25.19 0.39
N GLU A 268 -3.53 -24.58 -0.54
CA GLU A 268 -3.93 -24.47 -1.94
C GLU A 268 -3.34 -25.57 -2.83
N LEU A 269 -2.12 -26.03 -2.50
CA LEU A 269 -1.35 -26.94 -3.36
C LEU A 269 -1.10 -28.30 -2.71
N SER A 270 -1.81 -28.62 -1.62
CA SER A 270 -1.60 -29.86 -0.84
C SER A 270 -0.14 -30.03 -0.43
N GLY A 271 0.47 -28.93 0.02
CA GLY A 271 1.77 -28.91 0.66
C GLY A 271 1.79 -29.70 1.98
N THR A 272 2.99 -30.04 2.46
CA THR A 272 3.20 -30.69 3.77
C THR A 272 4.26 -29.96 4.58
N PHE A 273 4.26 -28.63 4.56
CA PHE A 273 5.19 -27.83 5.33
C PHE A 273 4.87 -27.91 6.83
N ASP A 274 5.90 -28.08 7.65
CA ASP A 274 5.85 -27.71 9.06
C ASP A 274 6.45 -26.32 9.19
N ALA A 275 5.61 -25.29 9.29
CA ALA A 275 6.08 -23.91 9.39
C ALA A 275 7.03 -23.68 10.58
N SER A 276 6.95 -24.49 11.65
CA SER A 276 7.86 -24.39 12.80
C SER A 276 9.29 -24.86 12.49
N ALA A 277 9.44 -25.68 11.45
CA ALA A 277 10.71 -26.15 10.92
C ALA A 277 11.39 -25.15 9.97
N PHE A 278 10.79 -23.96 9.77
CA PHE A 278 11.38 -22.86 9.01
C PHE A 278 11.55 -21.62 9.90
N GLY A 279 12.62 -20.85 9.67
CA GLY A 279 12.87 -19.56 10.28
C GLY A 279 12.76 -18.42 9.26
N HIS A 280 12.35 -17.24 9.70
CA HIS A 280 12.47 -16.02 8.91
C HIS A 280 13.90 -15.49 9.01
N ARG A 281 14.41 -14.91 7.91
CA ARG A 281 15.65 -14.13 7.88
C ARG A 281 15.50 -12.96 6.91
N ALA A 282 15.71 -11.74 7.37
CA ALA A 282 15.92 -10.57 6.53
C ALA A 282 17.39 -10.14 6.55
N VAL A 283 17.95 -9.79 5.40
CA VAL A 283 19.34 -9.32 5.30
C VAL A 283 19.44 -8.18 4.30
N PHE A 284 20.22 -7.14 4.64
CA PHE A 284 20.51 -6.09 3.66
C PHE A 284 21.72 -6.46 2.81
N ASN A 285 21.47 -6.82 1.55
CA ASN A 285 22.51 -7.01 0.55
C ASN A 285 23.03 -5.65 0.07
N ARG A 286 24.12 -5.18 0.67
CA ARG A 286 24.74 -3.88 0.37
C ARG A 286 25.20 -3.74 -1.08
N THR A 287 25.63 -4.83 -1.71
CA THR A 287 26.13 -4.81 -3.09
C THR A 287 25.00 -4.59 -4.08
N ALA A 288 23.88 -5.27 -3.88
CA ALA A 288 22.68 -5.10 -4.71
C ALA A 288 21.79 -3.91 -4.26
N SER A 289 22.05 -3.35 -3.07
CA SER A 289 21.23 -2.30 -2.44
C SER A 289 19.78 -2.73 -2.23
N ARG A 290 19.56 -3.91 -1.64
CA ARG A 290 18.22 -4.44 -1.37
C ARG A 290 18.15 -5.21 -0.05
N ILE A 291 16.98 -5.20 0.57
CA ILE A 291 16.62 -6.22 1.55
C ILE A 291 16.28 -7.51 0.81
N GLU A 292 16.72 -8.64 1.34
CA GLU A 292 16.32 -9.98 0.91
C GLU A 292 15.61 -10.66 2.09
N MET A 293 14.39 -11.15 1.87
CA MET A 293 13.69 -12.01 2.82
C MET A 293 13.84 -13.47 2.42
N HIS A 294 14.10 -14.30 3.42
CA HIS A 294 14.27 -15.74 3.25
C HIS A 294 13.49 -16.54 4.28
N LEU A 295 13.05 -17.73 3.87
CA LEU A 295 12.67 -18.81 4.77
C LEU A 295 13.83 -19.79 4.86
N VAL A 296 14.30 -20.06 6.08
CA VAL A 296 15.48 -20.89 6.35
C VAL A 296 15.04 -22.21 6.96
N SER A 297 15.36 -23.31 6.31
CA SER A 297 15.12 -24.65 6.85
C SER A 297 15.93 -24.87 8.12
N ARG A 298 15.29 -25.31 9.21
CA ARG A 298 15.94 -25.55 10.52
C ARG A 298 16.46 -26.98 10.69
N ALA A 299 16.21 -27.86 9.75
CA ALA A 299 16.64 -29.25 9.78
C ALA A 299 16.73 -29.81 8.36
N ASN A 300 17.39 -30.97 8.21
CA ASN A 300 17.24 -31.76 6.99
C ASN A 300 15.80 -32.29 6.92
N GLN A 301 15.04 -31.89 5.91
CA GLN A 301 13.63 -32.25 5.77
C GLN A 301 13.22 -32.41 4.30
N THR A 302 12.16 -33.18 4.08
CA THR A 302 11.52 -33.32 2.77
C THR A 302 10.07 -32.91 2.92
N VAL A 303 9.63 -32.00 2.06
CA VAL A 303 8.22 -31.59 1.96
C VAL A 303 7.68 -32.06 0.63
N THR A 304 6.37 -32.30 0.56
CA THR A 304 5.69 -32.58 -0.70
C THR A 304 4.78 -31.43 -1.06
N VAL A 305 4.72 -31.05 -2.34
CA VAL A 305 3.76 -30.07 -2.89
C VAL A 305 3.14 -30.67 -4.14
N ALA A 306 1.81 -30.76 -4.18
CA ALA A 306 1.07 -31.41 -5.27
C ALA A 306 1.66 -32.79 -5.66
N GLY A 307 2.08 -33.57 -4.66
CA GLY A 307 2.69 -34.89 -4.84
C GLY A 307 4.17 -34.91 -5.26
N HIS A 308 4.80 -33.75 -5.48
CA HIS A 308 6.23 -33.64 -5.82
C HIS A 308 7.05 -33.44 -4.55
N ALA A 309 8.10 -34.23 -4.35
CA ALA A 309 8.96 -34.16 -3.17
C ALA A 309 10.12 -33.19 -3.39
N PHE A 310 10.35 -32.30 -2.42
CA PHE A 310 11.45 -31.34 -2.41
C PHE A 310 12.26 -31.51 -1.13
N ALA A 311 13.57 -31.72 -1.29
CA ALA A 311 14.49 -31.82 -0.17
C ALA A 311 15.03 -30.43 0.20
N PHE A 312 15.17 -30.23 1.51
CA PHE A 312 15.77 -29.08 2.14
C PHE A 312 16.86 -29.55 3.10
N ALA A 313 18.09 -29.07 2.92
CA ALA A 313 19.13 -29.22 3.92
C ALA A 313 18.91 -28.26 5.09
N GLU A 314 19.45 -28.57 6.26
CA GLU A 314 19.53 -27.60 7.37
C GLU A 314 20.30 -26.34 6.92
N GLY A 315 19.73 -25.17 7.17
CA GLY A 315 20.26 -23.88 6.75
C GLY A 315 19.98 -23.50 5.29
N GLU A 316 19.43 -24.41 4.48
CA GLU A 316 19.00 -24.09 3.12
C GLU A 316 17.86 -23.07 3.13
N THR A 317 17.86 -22.16 2.16
CA THR A 317 16.90 -21.04 2.14
C THR A 317 16.02 -21.02 0.90
N ILE A 318 14.78 -20.56 1.09
CA ILE A 318 13.89 -20.09 0.02
C ILE A 318 13.96 -18.56 0.04
N HIS A 319 14.38 -17.94 -1.05
CA HIS A 319 14.33 -16.49 -1.22
C HIS A 319 12.90 -16.07 -1.61
N THR A 320 12.27 -15.21 -0.81
CA THR A 320 10.83 -14.91 -0.92
C THR A 320 10.52 -13.47 -1.31
N GLU A 321 11.44 -12.53 -1.07
CA GLU A 321 11.25 -11.13 -1.47
C GLU A 321 12.58 -10.42 -1.68
N ASN A 322 12.59 -9.50 -2.65
CA ASN A 322 13.55 -8.42 -2.74
C ASN A 322 12.86 -7.13 -2.30
N SER A 323 13.57 -6.21 -1.66
CA SER A 323 13.12 -4.82 -1.54
C SER A 323 14.30 -3.88 -1.76
N TYR A 324 14.47 -3.45 -3.00
CA TYR A 324 15.49 -2.50 -3.44
C TYR A 324 15.30 -1.14 -2.79
N LYS A 325 16.43 -0.58 -2.38
CA LYS A 325 16.58 0.75 -1.80
C LYS A 325 17.38 1.59 -2.76
N TYR A 326 16.89 2.78 -3.08
CA TYR A 326 17.46 3.62 -4.12
C TYR A 326 18.10 4.87 -3.54
N THR A 327 19.08 5.43 -4.26
CA THR A 327 19.38 6.84 -4.11
C THR A 327 18.40 7.63 -4.97
N ILE A 328 18.19 8.92 -4.66
CA ILE A 328 17.34 9.80 -5.48
C ILE A 328 17.80 9.79 -6.94
N ASP A 329 19.10 9.94 -7.18
CA ASP A 329 19.66 9.96 -8.53
C ASP A 329 19.58 8.59 -9.20
N GLY A 330 19.86 7.51 -8.48
CA GLY A 330 19.76 6.15 -9.03
C GLY A 330 18.33 5.79 -9.45
N PHE A 331 17.32 6.23 -8.70
CA PHE A 331 15.92 6.04 -9.11
C PHE A 331 15.56 6.92 -10.32
N ARG A 332 16.06 8.15 -10.39
CA ARG A 332 15.85 9.03 -11.56
C ARG A 332 16.46 8.43 -12.82
N ASP A 333 17.68 7.88 -12.74
CA ASP A 333 18.33 7.22 -13.86
C ASP A 333 17.52 6.00 -14.35
N LEU A 334 16.96 5.23 -13.42
CA LEU A 334 16.07 4.10 -13.74
C LEU A 334 14.77 4.56 -14.40
N ALA A 335 14.18 5.65 -13.90
CA ALA A 335 12.98 6.25 -14.48
C ALA A 335 13.25 6.79 -15.90
N GLU A 336 14.36 7.48 -16.12
CA GLU A 336 14.74 8.03 -17.43
C GLU A 336 14.92 6.92 -18.48
N GLN A 337 15.55 5.80 -18.11
CA GLN A 337 15.66 4.62 -18.97
C GLN A 337 14.30 4.04 -19.38
N ALA A 338 13.27 4.23 -18.55
CA ALA A 338 11.90 3.81 -18.81
C ALA A 338 11.07 4.86 -19.58
N GLY A 339 11.66 6.01 -19.94
CA GLY A 339 10.98 7.10 -20.65
C GLY A 339 10.32 8.14 -19.74
N TRP A 340 10.71 8.20 -18.47
CA TRP A 340 10.17 9.12 -17.48
C TRP A 340 11.18 10.20 -17.10
N ALA A 341 10.87 11.47 -17.38
CA ALA A 341 11.67 12.60 -16.96
C ALA A 341 11.30 13.04 -15.53
N ALA A 342 12.29 13.28 -14.68
CA ALA A 342 12.05 13.77 -13.32
C ALA A 342 11.52 15.21 -13.31
N ILE A 343 10.46 15.46 -12.52
CA ILE A 343 9.91 16.80 -12.28
C ILE A 343 10.36 17.31 -10.91
N THR A 344 9.79 16.73 -9.86
CA THR A 344 9.99 17.12 -8.47
C THR A 344 10.24 15.87 -7.63
N VAL A 345 10.99 16.02 -6.55
CA VAL A 345 11.15 14.98 -5.53
C VAL A 345 10.90 15.61 -4.16
N TRP A 346 10.17 14.90 -3.31
CA TRP A 346 9.94 15.25 -1.93
C TRP A 346 10.46 14.14 -1.03
N THR A 347 11.07 14.50 0.09
CA THR A 347 11.52 13.56 1.11
C THR A 347 10.94 13.93 2.46
N ASP A 348 10.95 12.97 3.38
CA ASP A 348 10.79 13.26 4.79
C ASP A 348 12.06 13.97 5.35
N PRO A 349 11.99 14.61 6.53
CA PRO A 349 13.12 15.35 7.11
C PRO A 349 14.37 14.50 7.37
N GLU A 350 14.22 13.19 7.53
CA GLU A 350 15.32 12.26 7.79
C GLU A 350 15.83 11.60 6.50
N ALA A 351 15.25 11.96 5.34
CA ALA A 351 15.57 11.38 4.03
C ALA A 351 15.52 9.84 4.02
N LEU A 352 14.50 9.28 4.69
CA LEU A 352 14.25 7.84 4.72
C LEU A 352 13.51 7.38 3.47
N PHE A 353 12.61 8.21 2.95
CA PHE A 353 11.72 7.89 1.85
C PHE A 353 11.63 9.07 0.89
N SER A 354 11.36 8.78 -0.37
CA SER A 354 11.16 9.79 -1.41
C SER A 354 9.86 9.55 -2.16
N VAL A 355 9.17 10.63 -2.50
CA VAL A 355 8.06 10.63 -3.45
C VAL A 355 8.52 11.44 -4.65
N HIS A 356 8.44 10.85 -5.84
CA HIS A 356 8.85 11.46 -7.09
C HIS A 356 7.62 11.77 -7.94
N ALA A 357 7.58 12.97 -8.53
CA ALA A 357 6.73 13.26 -9.68
C ALA A 357 7.56 13.14 -10.96
N LEU A 358 7.08 12.34 -11.91
CA LEU A 358 7.76 12.00 -13.15
C LEU A 358 6.84 12.28 -14.34
N ARG A 359 7.38 12.71 -15.49
CA ARG A 359 6.62 12.93 -16.73
C ARG A 359 6.99 11.90 -17.79
N PHE A 360 6.00 11.23 -18.38
CA PHE A 360 6.20 10.33 -19.50
C PHE A 360 6.14 11.08 -20.83
N GLY A 361 6.98 10.71 -21.79
CA GLY A 361 6.88 11.23 -23.16
C GLY A 361 8.20 11.52 -23.83
#